data_AF-A0A433WF36-F1
#
_entry.id   AF-A0A433WF36-F1
#
_cell.length_a   1.000
_cell.length_b   1.000
_cell.length_c   1.000
_cell.angle_alpha   90.00
_cell.angle_beta   90.00
_cell.angle_gamma   90.00
#
_symmetry.space_group_name_H-M   'P 1'
#
loop_
_entity.id
_entity.type
_entity.pdbx_description
1 polymer ?
#
loop_
_entity_poly.entity_id
_entity_poly.type
_entity_poly.pdbx_seq_one_letter_code
_entity_poly.pdbx_strand_id
1 'polypeptide(L)'
;MNKQLVTFLLGGLLSQELTAQSPQSFSAYDQQLPGTTVSFKMMPVKGGRFILGSPDNEKGRSKDEGPAKSVTIDDFWMGATEVTFDEYDVYADAEKDKTPVPDGMTRPSPPYIDLTLGMGKAGGFPANSMSQYGALMYCKWLYAKTGVFYRLPTAAEWEYACRAGATTAFPFGNDESQLKDYAWFKGNSAEKYHKVAQLKPNALGLYDMLGNVGEWTLDQYDENGVATAADNNPWTTPTAKMSRVIKGGNYTDAAPQLRSAARLKSDPVWNRRDPQIPKSAWWNADAPFIGFRIVRPAKQPSAEEIQKFFDDIIDKYKGAR
;
A
#
# COMPACT_ATOMS: atom_id res chain seq x y z
N MET A 1 -17.46 62.00 -41.18
CA MET A 1 -17.47 60.75 -41.98
C MET A 1 -16.06 60.17 -42.00
N ASN A 2 -15.97 58.84 -41.89
CA ASN A 2 -14.81 57.96 -41.97
C ASN A 2 -14.08 57.60 -40.67
N LYS A 3 -14.56 56.47 -40.14
CA LYS A 3 -13.91 55.55 -39.22
C LYS A 3 -12.70 54.89 -39.92
N GLN A 4 -11.57 54.76 -39.22
CA GLN A 4 -10.70 53.59 -39.37
C GLN A 4 -10.33 53.09 -37.98
N LEU A 5 -10.97 51.99 -37.60
CA LEU A 5 -10.54 51.08 -36.54
C LEU A 5 -9.36 50.28 -37.11
N VAL A 6 -8.23 50.30 -36.42
CA VAL A 6 -7.16 49.31 -36.61
C VAL A 6 -7.14 48.44 -35.36
N THR A 7 -7.70 47.24 -35.47
CA THR A 7 -7.69 46.22 -34.43
C THR A 7 -6.37 45.46 -34.53
N PHE A 8 -5.47 45.64 -33.55
CA PHE A 8 -4.35 44.73 -33.34
C PHE A 8 -4.84 43.53 -32.52
N LEU A 9 -4.95 42.36 -33.17
CA LEU A 9 -5.07 41.08 -32.49
C LEU A 9 -3.67 40.66 -32.00
N LEU A 10 -3.38 40.86 -30.72
CA LEU A 10 -2.27 40.16 -30.06
C LEU A 10 -2.76 38.75 -29.72
N GLY A 11 -2.41 37.78 -30.56
CA GLY A 11 -2.50 36.36 -30.22
C GLY A 11 -1.42 36.02 -29.19
N GLY A 12 -1.78 36.03 -27.91
CA GLY A 12 -0.94 35.51 -26.84
C GLY A 12 -0.92 33.98 -26.89
N LEU A 13 0.11 33.40 -27.48
CA LEU A 13 0.48 32.00 -27.24
C LEU A 13 0.95 31.89 -25.80
N LEU A 14 0.07 31.42 -24.91
CA LEU A 14 0.48 30.90 -23.61
C LEU A 14 1.24 29.60 -23.84
N SER A 15 2.56 29.70 -23.95
CA SER A 15 3.46 28.57 -23.80
C SER A 15 3.28 28.03 -22.38
N GLN A 16 2.61 26.87 -22.25
CA GLN A 16 2.72 26.06 -21.05
C GLN A 16 4.17 25.60 -20.96
N GLU A 17 4.94 26.20 -20.06
CA GLU A 17 6.23 25.65 -19.66
C GLU A 17 5.95 24.28 -19.02
N LEU A 18 6.24 23.21 -19.76
CA LEU A 18 6.48 21.91 -19.16
C LEU A 18 7.66 22.10 -18.21
N THR A 19 7.36 22.17 -16.91
CA THR A 19 8.36 22.06 -15.88
C THR A 19 8.96 20.66 -15.99
N ALA A 20 10.10 20.57 -16.67
CA ALA A 20 10.92 19.37 -16.67
C ALA A 20 11.22 19.02 -15.20
N GLN A 21 10.78 17.84 -14.77
CA GLN A 21 11.05 17.30 -13.45
C GLN A 21 12.57 17.35 -13.23
N SER A 22 13.01 18.20 -12.30
CA SER A 22 14.40 18.17 -11.85
C SER A 22 14.70 16.74 -11.38
N PRO A 23 15.86 16.15 -11.71
CA PRO A 23 16.16 14.77 -11.31
C PRO A 23 16.12 14.68 -9.79
N GLN A 24 15.03 14.15 -9.27
CA GLN A 24 14.88 13.94 -7.84
C GLN A 24 15.95 12.93 -7.43
N SER A 25 16.83 13.32 -6.51
CA SER A 25 17.80 12.40 -5.92
C SER A 25 17.06 11.19 -5.34
N PHE A 26 17.60 9.99 -5.52
CA PHE A 26 17.04 8.75 -4.96
C PHE A 26 17.25 8.69 -3.44
N SER A 27 16.56 9.59 -2.72
CA SER A 27 16.67 9.84 -1.29
C SER A 27 15.28 9.82 -0.65
N ALA A 28 15.26 9.74 0.68
CA ALA A 28 14.01 9.87 1.43
C ALA A 28 13.41 11.26 1.24
N TYR A 29 12.08 11.35 1.24
CA TYR A 29 11.36 12.62 1.15
C TYR A 29 10.02 12.53 1.88
N ASP A 30 9.47 13.69 2.24
CA ASP A 30 8.13 13.82 2.80
C ASP A 30 7.18 14.32 1.71
N GLN A 31 6.09 13.59 1.46
CA GLN A 31 5.02 13.98 0.54
C GLN A 31 3.88 14.60 1.36
N GLN A 32 3.67 15.90 1.17
CA GLN A 32 2.51 16.59 1.72
C GLN A 32 1.28 16.29 0.86
N LEU A 33 0.14 16.01 1.51
CA LEU A 33 -1.15 15.90 0.83
C LEU A 33 -1.65 17.31 0.46
N PRO A 34 -1.85 17.62 -0.84
CA PRO A 34 -2.21 18.96 -1.28
C PRO A 34 -3.43 19.53 -0.55
N GLY A 35 -3.33 20.79 -0.11
CA GLY A 35 -4.40 21.48 0.61
C GLY A 35 -4.55 21.10 2.09
N THR A 36 -3.64 20.31 2.65
CA THR A 36 -3.67 19.90 4.07
C THR A 36 -2.30 20.04 4.73
N THR A 37 -2.24 19.90 6.05
CA THR A 37 -0.98 19.77 6.81
C THR A 37 -0.53 18.33 6.96
N VAL A 38 -1.28 17.37 6.41
CA VAL A 38 -0.96 15.94 6.51
C VAL A 38 0.13 15.60 5.50
N SER A 39 1.12 14.83 5.93
CA SER A 39 2.22 14.38 5.08
C SER A 39 2.65 12.98 5.47
N PHE A 40 3.20 12.23 4.52
CA PHE A 40 3.78 10.91 4.75
C PHE A 40 5.22 10.83 4.24
N LYS A 41 6.04 10.02 4.90
CA LYS A 41 7.45 9.83 4.54
C LYS A 41 7.62 8.66 3.58
N MET A 42 8.44 8.84 2.56
CA MET A 42 8.81 7.81 1.58
C MET A 42 10.29 7.49 1.69
N MET A 43 10.63 6.21 1.86
CA MET A 43 12.00 5.70 1.98
C MET A 43 12.46 5.10 0.65
N PRO A 44 13.69 5.42 0.17
CA PRO A 44 14.23 4.83 -1.03
C PRO A 44 14.61 3.37 -0.76
N VAL A 45 14.14 2.48 -1.62
CA VAL A 45 14.48 1.05 -1.61
C VAL A 45 15.27 0.78 -2.88
N LYS A 46 16.59 0.72 -2.74
CA LYS A 46 17.48 0.36 -3.85
C LYS A 46 17.18 -1.09 -4.21
N GLY A 47 16.78 -1.33 -5.44
CA GLY A 47 16.46 -2.64 -5.96
C GLY A 47 17.70 -3.53 -6.08
N GLY A 48 17.46 -4.81 -6.30
CA GLY A 48 18.50 -5.81 -6.43
C GLY A 48 17.95 -7.23 -6.44
N ARG A 49 18.87 -8.18 -6.44
CA ARG A 49 18.54 -9.61 -6.41
C ARG A 49 18.37 -10.10 -4.98
N PHE A 50 17.31 -10.86 -4.72
CA PHE A 50 17.11 -11.53 -3.44
C PHE A 50 16.45 -12.89 -3.61
N ILE A 51 16.31 -13.62 -2.50
CA ILE A 51 15.58 -14.88 -2.44
C ILE A 51 14.16 -14.61 -1.92
N LEU A 52 13.17 -14.75 -2.80
CA LEU A 52 11.75 -14.69 -2.48
C LEU A 52 11.30 -16.02 -1.88
N GLY A 53 10.54 -15.96 -0.78
CA GLY A 53 10.04 -17.13 -0.06
C GLY A 53 10.94 -17.57 1.09
N SER A 54 10.67 -18.74 1.66
CA SER A 54 11.42 -19.30 2.80
C SER A 54 12.14 -20.61 2.43
N PRO A 55 13.33 -20.87 2.98
CA PRO A 55 14.00 -22.16 2.81
C PRO A 55 13.22 -23.27 3.50
N ASP A 56 13.37 -24.52 3.01
CA ASP A 56 12.54 -25.65 3.47
C ASP A 56 12.66 -25.97 4.96
N ASN A 57 13.76 -25.56 5.59
CA ASN A 57 14.04 -25.78 7.00
C ASN A 57 13.75 -24.54 7.89
N GLU A 58 13.19 -23.45 7.35
CA GLU A 58 12.82 -22.30 8.16
C GLU A 58 11.71 -22.67 9.15
N LYS A 59 11.96 -22.44 10.45
CA LYS A 59 11.00 -22.76 11.50
C LYS A 59 9.72 -21.93 11.32
N GLY A 60 8.58 -22.61 11.34
CA GLY A 60 7.26 -21.95 11.26
C GLY A 60 6.80 -21.57 9.85
N ARG A 61 7.52 -22.01 8.80
CA ARG A 61 7.10 -21.81 7.40
C ARG A 61 5.80 -22.53 7.04
N SER A 62 5.06 -21.90 6.13
CA SER A 62 3.93 -22.49 5.43
C SER A 62 4.37 -23.09 4.09
N LYS A 63 3.53 -23.95 3.50
CA LYS A 63 3.86 -24.67 2.25
C LYS A 63 3.90 -23.74 1.02
N ASP A 64 3.10 -22.68 1.04
CA ASP A 64 2.93 -21.69 -0.04
C ASP A 64 4.02 -20.60 -0.06
N GLU A 65 5.07 -20.78 0.74
CA GLU A 65 6.21 -19.87 0.82
C GLU A 65 7.41 -20.35 -0.01
N GLY A 66 7.27 -21.43 -0.78
CA GLY A 66 8.37 -21.96 -1.59
C GLY A 66 7.93 -22.79 -2.80
N PRO A 67 8.90 -23.44 -3.48
CA PRO A 67 10.34 -23.35 -3.23
C PRO A 67 10.87 -21.92 -3.36
N ALA A 68 11.80 -21.55 -2.48
CA ALA A 68 12.39 -20.22 -2.50
C ALA A 68 13.10 -19.96 -3.84
N LYS A 69 12.89 -18.77 -4.41
CA LYS A 69 13.35 -18.45 -5.77
C LYS A 69 14.13 -17.15 -5.79
N SER A 70 15.21 -17.13 -6.56
CA SER A 70 15.97 -15.89 -6.77
C SER A 70 15.29 -14.99 -7.80
N VAL A 71 14.96 -13.77 -7.41
CA VAL A 71 14.28 -12.77 -8.24
C VAL A 71 14.95 -11.41 -8.12
N THR A 72 14.71 -10.52 -9.08
CA THR A 72 15.20 -9.14 -9.11
C THR A 72 14.07 -8.16 -8.90
N ILE A 73 14.28 -7.15 -8.05
CA ILE A 73 13.36 -6.03 -7.82
C ILE A 73 14.03 -4.75 -8.31
N ASP A 74 13.30 -3.91 -9.03
CA ASP A 74 13.78 -2.58 -9.46
C ASP A 74 13.82 -1.60 -8.29
N ASP A 75 14.41 -0.43 -8.50
CA ASP A 75 14.37 0.66 -7.53
C ASP A 75 12.93 1.19 -7.35
N PHE A 76 12.56 1.50 -6.11
CA PHE A 76 11.31 2.16 -5.79
C PHE A 76 11.41 2.93 -4.47
N TRP A 77 10.40 3.71 -4.15
CA TRP A 77 10.19 4.22 -2.80
C TRP A 77 9.03 3.50 -2.14
N MET A 78 9.12 3.28 -0.83
CA MET A 78 8.05 2.71 -0.01
C MET A 78 7.70 3.67 1.13
N GLY A 79 6.42 3.77 1.49
CA GLY A 79 5.99 4.51 2.67
C GLY A 79 6.75 4.00 3.90
N ALA A 80 7.25 4.92 4.73
CA ALA A 80 8.02 4.57 5.93
C ALA A 80 7.19 3.76 6.93
N THR A 81 5.87 3.96 6.93
CA THR A 81 4.88 3.32 7.79
C THR A 81 3.73 2.78 6.95
N GLU A 82 2.81 2.07 7.59
CA GLU A 82 1.44 1.89 7.07
C GLU A 82 0.79 3.26 6.83
N VAL A 83 -0.15 3.34 5.88
CA VAL A 83 -0.97 4.55 5.68
C VAL A 83 -1.80 4.77 6.93
N THR A 84 -1.69 5.97 7.51
CA THR A 84 -2.40 6.31 8.75
C THR A 84 -3.86 6.70 8.49
N PHE A 85 -4.70 6.66 9.53
CA PHE A 85 -6.04 7.25 9.48
C PHE A 85 -5.99 8.74 9.16
N ASP A 86 -4.98 9.47 9.65
CA ASP A 86 -4.83 10.90 9.37
C ASP A 86 -4.63 11.16 7.86
N GLU A 87 -3.95 10.25 7.15
CA GLU A 87 -3.79 10.27 5.69
C GLU A 87 -5.05 9.78 4.95
N TYR A 88 -5.56 8.61 5.32
CA TYR A 88 -6.69 7.99 4.64
C TYR A 88 -7.98 8.81 4.78
N ASP A 89 -8.18 9.47 5.92
CA ASP A 89 -9.35 10.31 6.16
C ASP A 89 -9.42 11.52 5.21
N VAL A 90 -8.30 12.05 4.73
CA VAL A 90 -8.31 13.12 3.71
C VAL A 90 -8.96 12.61 2.42
N TYR A 91 -8.68 11.35 2.06
CA TYR A 91 -9.34 10.70 0.93
C TYR A 91 -10.79 10.29 1.25
N ALA A 92 -11.06 9.78 2.45
CA ALA A 92 -12.38 9.26 2.77
C ALA A 92 -13.42 10.37 2.98
N ASP A 93 -13.03 11.52 3.53
CA ASP A 93 -13.90 12.64 3.87
C ASP A 93 -13.74 13.79 2.86
N ALA A 94 -14.78 14.03 2.06
CA ALA A 94 -14.79 15.08 1.06
C ALA A 94 -14.64 16.49 1.66
N GLU A 95 -15.04 16.71 2.91
CA GLU A 95 -14.89 18.01 3.58
C GLU A 95 -13.44 18.30 3.97
N LYS A 96 -12.62 17.24 4.14
CA LYS A 96 -11.18 17.34 4.43
C LYS A 96 -10.36 17.55 3.16
N ASP A 97 -10.84 17.08 2.01
CA ASP A 97 -10.20 17.30 0.72
C ASP A 97 -10.82 18.49 -0.03
N LYS A 98 -10.31 19.68 0.29
CA LYS A 98 -10.77 20.94 -0.30
C LYS A 98 -10.23 21.23 -1.70
N THR A 99 -9.41 20.34 -2.25
CA THR A 99 -8.82 20.53 -3.58
C THR A 99 -9.65 19.79 -4.63
N PRO A 100 -9.76 20.30 -5.87
CA PRO A 100 -10.50 19.62 -6.91
C PRO A 100 -10.00 18.18 -7.17
N VAL A 101 -10.91 17.29 -7.55
CA VAL A 101 -10.60 15.95 -8.10
C VAL A 101 -11.25 15.83 -9.48
N PRO A 102 -10.70 15.00 -10.39
CA PRO A 102 -11.36 14.69 -11.65
C PRO A 102 -12.79 14.16 -11.44
N ASP A 103 -13.67 14.46 -12.40
CA ASP A 103 -15.02 13.91 -12.43
C ASP A 103 -14.98 12.36 -12.47
N GLY A 104 -15.89 11.71 -11.75
CA GLY A 104 -15.92 10.26 -11.59
C GLY A 104 -14.94 9.66 -10.55
N MET A 105 -14.14 10.47 -9.86
CA MET A 105 -13.39 10.01 -8.67
C MET A 105 -14.38 9.73 -7.53
N THR A 106 -14.54 8.46 -7.18
CA THR A 106 -15.42 8.03 -6.08
C THR A 106 -14.65 7.86 -4.78
N ARG A 107 -15.37 7.98 -3.66
CA ARG A 107 -14.86 7.86 -2.28
C ARG A 107 -15.58 6.74 -1.53
N PRO A 108 -14.99 6.22 -0.45
CA PRO A 108 -15.65 5.25 0.40
C PRO A 108 -16.95 5.81 0.96
N SER A 109 -18.01 4.99 0.99
CA SER A 109 -19.19 5.34 1.77
C SER A 109 -18.83 5.39 3.25
N PRO A 110 -19.43 6.29 4.05
CA PRO A 110 -19.27 6.27 5.50
C PRO A 110 -19.61 4.88 6.06
N PRO A 111 -18.76 4.28 6.91
CA PRO A 111 -19.06 2.97 7.48
C PRO A 111 -20.22 3.08 8.48
N TYR A 112 -21.10 2.08 8.50
CA TYR A 112 -22.25 2.02 9.41
C TYR A 112 -21.87 1.64 10.85
N ILE A 113 -20.68 1.09 11.04
CA ILE A 113 -20.11 0.71 12.32
C ILE A 113 -18.75 1.37 12.48
N ASP A 114 -18.32 1.58 13.72
CA ASP A 114 -16.96 2.00 14.00
C ASP A 114 -16.00 0.82 13.76
N LEU A 115 -15.40 0.79 12.57
CA LEU A 115 -14.45 -0.24 12.15
C LEU A 115 -13.15 -0.24 12.97
N THR A 116 -12.90 0.81 13.75
CA THR A 116 -11.73 0.89 14.63
C THR A 116 -11.89 0.03 15.88
N LEU A 117 -13.12 -0.42 16.18
CA LEU A 117 -13.49 -1.14 17.39
C LEU A 117 -13.03 -0.42 18.68
N GLY A 118 -12.95 0.91 18.65
CA GLY A 118 -12.51 1.73 19.77
C GLY A 118 -11.00 1.67 20.07
N MET A 119 -10.17 1.10 19.19
CA MET A 119 -8.72 0.98 19.41
C MET A 119 -7.95 2.27 19.10
N GLY A 120 -8.46 3.13 18.21
CA GLY A 120 -7.89 4.43 17.89
C GLY A 120 -7.91 4.76 16.40
N LYS A 121 -7.97 6.06 16.05
CA LYS A 121 -8.02 6.53 14.65
C LYS A 121 -7.40 7.90 14.38
N ALA A 122 -6.57 8.40 15.29
CA ALA A 122 -6.00 9.74 15.17
C ALA A 122 -4.59 9.82 15.76
N GLY A 123 -3.75 10.67 15.16
CA GLY A 123 -2.39 10.91 15.62
C GLY A 123 -1.47 9.72 15.36
N GLY A 124 -1.59 9.13 14.16
CA GLY A 124 -0.70 8.11 13.64
C GLY A 124 -1.16 6.66 13.79
N PHE A 125 -2.43 6.38 14.06
CA PHE A 125 -2.93 4.99 13.98
C PHE A 125 -3.02 4.53 12.51
N PRO A 126 -2.68 3.27 12.18
CA PRO A 126 -2.79 2.76 10.83
C PRO A 126 -4.26 2.71 10.40
N ALA A 127 -4.56 3.19 9.20
CA ALA A 127 -5.86 2.98 8.59
C ALA A 127 -6.08 1.48 8.39
N ASN A 128 -7.26 1.00 8.74
CA ASN A 128 -7.59 -0.43 8.65
C ASN A 128 -9.02 -0.68 8.15
N SER A 129 -9.36 -1.97 8.03
CA SER A 129 -10.69 -2.46 7.65
C SER A 129 -11.15 -2.10 6.25
N MET A 130 -10.34 -1.44 5.43
CA MET A 130 -10.65 -1.25 4.02
C MET A 130 -10.45 -2.54 3.24
N SER A 131 -11.25 -2.70 2.19
CA SER A 131 -10.95 -3.68 1.15
C SER A 131 -9.71 -3.25 0.36
N GLN A 132 -9.09 -4.21 -0.34
CA GLN A 132 -8.01 -3.88 -1.27
C GLN A 132 -8.46 -2.87 -2.34
N TYR A 133 -9.72 -2.93 -2.76
CA TYR A 133 -10.32 -1.95 -3.67
C TYR A 133 -10.30 -0.54 -3.07
N GLY A 134 -10.65 -0.38 -1.80
CA GLY A 134 -10.56 0.92 -1.10
C GLY A 134 -9.13 1.46 -1.06
N ALA A 135 -8.16 0.60 -0.77
CA ALA A 135 -6.74 0.95 -0.75
C ALA A 135 -6.20 1.33 -2.16
N LEU A 136 -6.62 0.63 -3.21
CA LEU A 136 -6.27 0.96 -4.60
C LEU A 136 -6.91 2.27 -5.07
N MET A 137 -8.15 2.54 -4.66
CA MET A 137 -8.82 3.80 -4.95
C MET A 137 -8.16 4.98 -4.22
N TYR A 138 -7.65 4.78 -3.00
CA TYR A 138 -6.79 5.76 -2.33
C TYR A 138 -5.55 6.08 -3.19
N CYS A 139 -4.88 5.06 -3.75
CA CYS A 139 -3.73 5.26 -4.64
C CYS A 139 -4.12 6.03 -5.92
N LYS A 140 -5.27 5.72 -6.52
CA LYS A 140 -5.81 6.44 -7.69
C LYS A 140 -6.12 7.90 -7.36
N TRP A 141 -6.73 8.16 -6.21
CA TRP A 141 -6.97 9.51 -5.70
C TRP A 141 -5.66 10.26 -5.48
N LEU A 142 -4.67 9.64 -4.84
CA LEU A 142 -3.38 10.25 -4.56
C LEU A 142 -2.63 10.62 -5.84
N TYR A 143 -2.71 9.79 -6.88
CA TYR A 143 -2.20 10.13 -8.22
C TYR A 143 -2.90 11.36 -8.79
N ALA A 144 -4.23 11.42 -8.74
CA ALA A 144 -4.99 12.58 -9.21
C ALA A 144 -4.63 13.88 -8.45
N LYS A 145 -4.20 13.77 -7.19
CA LYS A 145 -3.78 14.92 -6.36
C LYS A 145 -2.37 15.40 -6.64
N THR A 146 -1.45 14.47 -6.84
CA THR A 146 -0.01 14.76 -6.84
C THR A 146 0.62 14.71 -8.22
N GLY A 147 -0.04 14.07 -9.18
CA GLY A 147 0.56 13.70 -10.47
C GLY A 147 1.61 12.60 -10.35
N VAL A 148 1.82 12.03 -9.16
CA VAL A 148 2.81 10.99 -8.90
C VAL A 148 2.11 9.65 -8.75
N PHE A 149 2.58 8.66 -9.49
CA PHE A 149 2.01 7.32 -9.49
C PHE A 149 2.43 6.57 -8.22
N TYR A 150 1.44 6.37 -7.35
CA TYR A 150 1.50 5.48 -6.20
C TYR A 150 0.61 4.26 -6.43
N ARG A 151 1.00 3.15 -5.80
CA ARG A 151 0.23 1.89 -5.80
C ARG A 151 0.52 1.08 -4.54
N LEU A 152 -0.23 0.00 -4.33
CA LEU A 152 0.18 -1.02 -3.37
C LEU A 152 1.48 -1.71 -3.83
N PRO A 153 2.31 -2.22 -2.90
CA PRO A 153 3.46 -3.05 -3.27
C PRO A 153 3.02 -4.36 -3.92
N THR A 154 3.85 -4.94 -4.77
CA THR A 154 3.75 -6.38 -5.04
C THR A 154 4.17 -7.15 -3.79
N ALA A 155 3.73 -8.40 -3.64
CA ALA A 155 4.16 -9.25 -2.53
C ALA A 155 5.68 -9.43 -2.49
N ALA A 156 6.34 -9.43 -3.66
CA ALA A 156 7.79 -9.53 -3.78
C ALA A 156 8.50 -8.22 -3.37
N GLU A 157 8.00 -7.05 -3.78
CA GLU A 157 8.53 -5.75 -3.32
C GLU A 157 8.40 -5.60 -1.80
N TRP A 158 7.25 -6.00 -1.25
CA TRP A 158 7.00 -5.98 0.19
C TRP A 158 8.01 -6.85 0.93
N GLU A 159 8.22 -8.10 0.47
CA GLU A 159 9.15 -9.02 1.14
C GLU A 159 10.60 -8.55 1.02
N TYR A 160 10.99 -8.03 -0.14
CA TYR A 160 12.32 -7.44 -0.36
C TYR A 160 12.59 -6.30 0.63
N ALA A 161 11.63 -5.36 0.72
CA ALA A 161 11.72 -4.22 1.62
C ALA A 161 11.68 -4.64 3.10
N CYS A 162 10.84 -5.61 3.46
CA CYS A 162 10.77 -6.16 4.81
C CYS A 162 12.13 -6.73 5.23
N ARG A 163 12.72 -7.59 4.39
CA ARG A 163 14.01 -8.25 4.63
C ARG A 163 15.14 -7.25 4.79
N ALA A 164 15.12 -6.13 4.07
CA ALA A 164 16.16 -5.10 4.15
C ALA A 164 17.60 -5.65 4.02
N GLY A 165 17.77 -6.64 3.14
CA GLY A 165 19.05 -7.34 2.92
C GLY A 165 19.26 -8.61 3.76
N ALA A 166 18.41 -8.89 4.75
CA ALA A 166 18.50 -10.09 5.56
C ALA A 166 18.05 -11.37 4.81
N THR A 167 18.75 -12.47 5.04
CA THR A 167 18.42 -13.81 4.55
C THR A 167 17.77 -14.70 5.61
N THR A 168 17.50 -14.14 6.79
CA THR A 168 16.87 -14.79 7.94
C THR A 168 15.35 -14.68 7.91
N ALA A 169 14.67 -15.33 8.86
CA ALA A 169 13.21 -15.31 8.96
C ALA A 169 12.67 -13.88 9.23
N PHE A 170 13.36 -13.11 10.07
CA PHE A 170 13.07 -11.70 10.39
C PHE A 170 14.21 -10.79 9.91
N PRO A 171 13.97 -9.48 9.71
CA PRO A 171 15.02 -8.55 9.25
C PRO A 171 16.16 -8.34 10.24
N PHE A 172 15.95 -8.69 11.51
CA PHE A 172 16.93 -8.60 12.58
C PHE A 172 17.58 -9.95 12.95
N GLY A 173 17.24 -11.04 12.27
CA GLY A 173 17.78 -12.38 12.53
C GLY A 173 16.71 -13.45 12.72
N ASN A 174 17.06 -14.54 13.41
CA ASN A 174 16.16 -15.68 13.67
C ASN A 174 15.68 -15.77 15.13
N ASP A 175 16.11 -14.84 15.98
CA ASP A 175 15.75 -14.82 17.40
C ASP A 175 14.40 -14.12 17.59
N GLU A 176 13.34 -14.92 17.74
CA GLU A 176 11.97 -14.45 17.97
C GLU A 176 11.83 -13.55 19.21
N SER A 177 12.74 -13.62 20.19
CA SER A 177 12.67 -12.79 21.41
C SER A 177 12.88 -11.30 21.12
N GLN A 178 13.48 -10.98 19.97
CA GLN A 178 13.68 -9.61 19.50
C GLN A 178 12.44 -9.01 18.83
N LEU A 179 11.39 -9.79 18.51
CA LEU A 179 10.18 -9.28 17.86
C LEU A 179 9.55 -8.10 18.60
N LYS A 180 9.58 -8.11 19.95
CA LYS A 180 9.01 -7.05 20.79
C LYS A 180 9.63 -5.67 20.53
N ASP A 181 10.83 -5.61 19.95
CA ASP A 181 11.54 -4.37 19.63
C ASP A 181 11.14 -3.82 18.25
N TYR A 182 10.50 -4.62 17.40
CA TYR A 182 10.22 -4.29 15.98
C TYR A 182 8.75 -4.44 15.58
N ALA A 183 7.93 -5.15 16.35
CA ALA A 183 6.57 -5.53 15.98
C ALA A 183 5.58 -5.42 17.14
N TRP A 184 4.38 -4.95 16.82
CA TRP A 184 3.20 -5.14 17.67
C TRP A 184 2.50 -6.44 17.27
N PHE A 185 2.54 -7.45 18.12
CA PHE A 185 2.03 -8.80 17.84
C PHE A 185 1.39 -9.40 19.07
N LYS A 186 0.87 -10.62 18.99
CA LYS A 186 0.16 -11.28 20.10
C LYS A 186 0.90 -11.21 21.44
N GLY A 187 2.24 -11.23 21.41
CA GLY A 187 3.08 -11.21 22.62
C GLY A 187 3.17 -9.87 23.35
N ASN A 188 2.88 -8.74 22.70
CA ASN A 188 3.06 -7.40 23.30
C ASN A 188 1.97 -6.37 22.96
N SER A 189 1.05 -6.67 22.04
CA SER A 189 0.07 -5.70 21.52
C SER A 189 -1.11 -5.42 22.46
N ALA A 190 -1.34 -6.30 23.44
CA ALA A 190 -2.56 -6.34 24.25
C ALA A 190 -3.85 -6.40 23.38
N GLU A 191 -3.78 -7.17 22.28
CA GLU A 191 -4.87 -7.37 21.31
C GLU A 191 -5.37 -6.07 20.67
N LYS A 192 -4.46 -5.13 20.43
CA LYS A 192 -4.75 -3.86 19.75
C LYS A 192 -3.67 -3.50 18.74
N TYR A 193 -4.06 -2.86 17.64
CA TYR A 193 -3.09 -2.12 16.82
C TYR A 193 -2.68 -0.83 17.53
N HIS A 194 -1.50 -0.33 17.21
CA HIS A 194 -0.87 0.82 17.86
C HIS A 194 -0.56 1.90 16.83
N LYS A 195 -0.13 3.06 17.32
CA LYS A 195 0.37 4.11 16.42
C LYS A 195 1.61 3.61 15.70
N VAL A 196 1.72 3.98 14.43
CA VAL A 196 2.88 3.64 13.59
C VAL A 196 4.16 4.24 14.16
N ALA A 197 5.30 3.63 13.82
CA ALA A 197 6.64 4.08 14.17
C ALA A 197 6.90 4.24 15.68
N GLN A 198 6.27 3.39 16.50
CA GLN A 198 6.54 3.33 17.96
C GLN A 198 7.62 2.33 18.36
N LEU A 199 8.00 1.43 17.46
CA LEU A 199 9.04 0.42 17.63
C LEU A 199 10.21 0.67 16.65
N LYS A 200 11.24 -0.16 16.66
CA LYS A 200 12.42 0.02 15.80
C LYS A 200 12.06 -0.25 14.34
N PRO A 201 12.61 0.52 13.39
CA PRO A 201 12.49 0.20 11.97
C PRO A 201 13.47 -0.90 11.58
N ASN A 202 13.29 -1.48 10.38
CA ASN A 202 14.33 -2.30 9.76
C ASN A 202 15.49 -1.44 9.21
N ALA A 203 16.50 -2.07 8.59
CA ALA A 203 17.69 -1.37 8.10
C ALA A 203 17.44 -0.33 6.98
N LEU A 204 16.25 -0.33 6.37
CA LEU A 204 15.85 0.67 5.37
C LEU A 204 15.08 1.86 6.00
N GLY A 205 14.88 1.86 7.32
CA GLY A 205 14.06 2.87 7.99
C GLY A 205 12.56 2.67 7.80
N LEU A 206 12.13 1.44 7.45
CA LEU A 206 10.73 1.06 7.36
C LEU A 206 10.25 0.51 8.70
N TYR A 207 9.18 1.10 9.23
CA TYR A 207 8.55 0.74 10.48
C TYR A 207 7.36 -0.19 10.25
N ASP A 208 7.05 -0.97 11.29
CA ASP A 208 5.86 -1.81 11.36
C ASP A 208 5.73 -2.77 10.16
N MET A 209 6.87 -3.14 9.53
CA MET A 209 6.88 -4.17 8.49
C MET A 209 6.45 -5.53 9.05
N LEU A 210 6.51 -5.72 10.37
CA LEU A 210 6.06 -6.92 11.06
C LEU A 210 5.02 -6.55 12.11
N GLY A 211 3.89 -7.24 12.14
CA GLY A 211 2.82 -6.98 13.10
C GLY A 211 2.06 -5.69 12.80
N ASN A 212 1.55 -5.05 13.85
CA ASN A 212 0.58 -3.96 13.79
C ASN A 212 -0.64 -4.35 12.94
N VAL A 213 -0.75 -3.94 11.67
CA VAL A 213 -1.78 -4.47 10.76
C VAL A 213 -1.15 -5.19 9.57
N GLY A 214 -1.79 -6.28 9.14
CA GLY A 214 -1.42 -6.96 7.91
C GLY A 214 -1.67 -6.05 6.71
N GLU A 215 -0.79 -6.10 5.72
CA GLU A 215 -0.80 -5.11 4.64
C GLU A 215 -1.27 -5.72 3.31
N TRP A 216 -2.22 -5.05 2.67
CA TRP A 216 -2.63 -5.37 1.30
C TRP A 216 -1.46 -5.24 0.31
N THR A 217 -1.30 -6.24 -0.54
CA THR A 217 -0.41 -6.20 -1.73
C THR A 217 -1.22 -6.27 -3.01
N LEU A 218 -0.61 -6.08 -4.18
CA LEU A 218 -1.29 -6.17 -5.49
C LEU A 218 -1.69 -7.60 -5.87
N ASP A 219 -0.99 -8.59 -5.34
CA ASP A 219 -0.97 -9.94 -5.89
C ASP A 219 -2.27 -10.71 -5.63
N GLN A 220 -2.68 -11.47 -6.65
CA GLN A 220 -3.56 -12.61 -6.47
C GLN A 220 -2.86 -13.62 -5.55
N TYR A 221 -3.59 -14.13 -4.56
CA TYR A 221 -3.10 -15.28 -3.82
C TYR A 221 -3.16 -16.52 -4.71
N ASP A 222 -1.98 -17.10 -4.91
CA ASP A 222 -1.74 -18.41 -5.48
C ASP A 222 -0.80 -19.16 -4.52
N GLU A 223 -1.16 -20.40 -4.20
CA GLU A 223 -0.35 -21.30 -3.36
C GLU A 223 1.00 -21.62 -3.99
N ASN A 224 1.08 -21.61 -5.33
CA ASN A 224 2.31 -21.81 -6.09
C ASN A 224 2.97 -20.50 -6.51
N GLY A 225 2.45 -19.34 -6.06
CA GLY A 225 2.88 -18.02 -6.55
C GLY A 225 4.37 -17.73 -6.34
N VAL A 226 4.99 -18.28 -5.29
CA VAL A 226 6.45 -18.18 -5.08
C VAL A 226 7.19 -19.06 -6.08
N ALA A 227 6.74 -20.30 -6.28
CA ALA A 227 7.34 -21.26 -7.20
C ALA A 227 7.31 -20.76 -8.65
N THR A 228 6.22 -20.10 -9.04
CA THR A 228 5.97 -19.62 -10.42
C THR A 228 6.29 -18.14 -10.62
N ALA A 229 6.83 -17.47 -9.60
CA ALA A 229 7.21 -16.06 -9.66
C ALA A 229 8.09 -15.76 -10.87
N ALA A 230 7.82 -14.67 -11.58
CA ALA A 230 8.70 -14.20 -12.65
C ALA A 230 10.09 -13.82 -12.11
N ASP A 231 11.12 -13.85 -12.95
CA ASP A 231 12.49 -13.59 -12.48
C ASP A 231 12.74 -12.10 -12.17
N ASN A 232 12.02 -11.19 -12.81
CA ASN A 232 12.17 -9.75 -12.65
C ASN A 232 10.82 -9.13 -12.29
N ASN A 233 10.79 -8.33 -11.21
CA ASN A 233 9.62 -7.68 -10.63
C ASN A 233 8.39 -8.62 -10.57
N PRO A 234 8.46 -9.72 -9.80
CA PRO A 234 7.36 -10.66 -9.73
C PRO A 234 6.07 -9.99 -9.26
N TRP A 235 5.00 -10.25 -10.00
CA TRP A 235 3.64 -9.85 -9.68
C TRP A 235 2.67 -10.88 -10.21
N THR A 236 1.91 -11.54 -9.33
CA THR A 236 0.83 -12.43 -9.73
C THR A 236 -0.42 -11.60 -10.01
N THR A 237 -0.66 -11.28 -11.29
CA THR A 237 -1.78 -10.43 -11.69
C THR A 237 -3.14 -11.00 -11.28
N PRO A 238 -4.01 -10.19 -10.65
CA PRO A 238 -5.38 -10.58 -10.34
C PRO A 238 -6.19 -11.10 -11.53
N THR A 239 -6.87 -12.23 -11.31
CA THR A 239 -7.87 -12.78 -12.23
C THR A 239 -9.28 -12.70 -11.67
N ALA A 240 -9.44 -12.66 -10.34
CA ALA A 240 -10.68 -12.43 -9.63
C ALA A 240 -10.60 -11.17 -8.76
N LYS A 241 -11.70 -10.76 -8.11
CA LYS A 241 -11.74 -9.62 -7.17
C LYS A 241 -11.13 -9.92 -5.79
N MET A 242 -11.19 -11.18 -5.37
CA MET A 242 -10.74 -11.64 -4.04
C MET A 242 -9.70 -12.76 -4.17
N SER A 243 -9.25 -13.26 -3.01
CA SER A 243 -8.03 -14.06 -2.85
C SER A 243 -6.81 -13.22 -3.22
N ARG A 244 -6.48 -12.29 -2.33
CA ARG A 244 -5.30 -11.43 -2.40
C ARG A 244 -4.27 -11.84 -1.38
N VAL A 245 -3.01 -11.55 -1.67
CA VAL A 245 -1.91 -11.74 -0.73
C VAL A 245 -1.85 -10.56 0.24
N ILE A 246 -1.72 -10.90 1.51
CA ILE A 246 -1.46 -9.99 2.61
C ILE A 246 -0.13 -10.39 3.25
N LYS A 247 0.64 -9.40 3.70
CA LYS A 247 1.97 -9.60 4.28
C LYS A 247 2.07 -8.92 5.67
N GLY A 248 3.11 -9.24 6.44
CA GLY A 248 3.44 -8.58 7.71
C GLY A 248 2.92 -9.26 8.98
N GLY A 249 1.82 -10.00 8.87
CA GLY A 249 1.07 -10.43 10.06
C GLY A 249 0.41 -9.24 10.75
N ASN A 250 -0.23 -9.46 11.90
CA ASN A 250 -0.95 -8.39 12.61
C ASN A 250 -0.79 -8.49 14.14
N TYR A 251 -1.38 -7.52 14.84
CA TYR A 251 -1.33 -7.39 16.30
C TYR A 251 -1.85 -8.60 17.09
N THR A 252 -2.64 -9.50 16.48
CA THR A 252 -3.13 -10.75 17.11
C THR A 252 -2.34 -12.00 16.71
N ASP A 253 -1.41 -11.86 15.75
CA ASP A 253 -0.64 -12.98 15.21
C ASP A 253 0.57 -13.35 16.09
N ALA A 254 0.98 -14.61 16.00
CA ALA A 254 2.17 -15.11 16.66
C ALA A 254 3.41 -15.01 15.75
N ALA A 255 4.60 -15.24 16.32
CA ALA A 255 5.88 -15.11 15.62
C ALA A 255 5.95 -15.78 14.23
N PRO A 256 5.40 -17.00 13.98
CA PRO A 256 5.48 -17.63 12.67
C PRO A 256 4.80 -16.84 11.53
N GLN A 257 3.73 -16.09 11.83
CA GLN A 257 3.00 -15.27 10.86
C GLN A 257 3.70 -13.93 10.59
N LEU A 258 4.63 -13.52 11.45
CA LEU A 258 5.40 -12.29 11.34
C LEU A 258 6.74 -12.48 10.60
N ARG A 259 7.03 -13.67 10.07
CA ARG A 259 8.24 -13.87 9.26
C ARG A 259 8.11 -13.10 7.95
N SER A 260 9.25 -12.65 7.42
CA SER A 260 9.29 -11.87 6.17
C SER A 260 8.63 -12.61 5.00
N ALA A 261 8.79 -13.94 4.95
CA ALA A 261 8.22 -14.82 3.94
C ALA A 261 6.74 -15.15 4.13
N ALA A 262 6.17 -14.96 5.34
CA ALA A 262 4.81 -15.37 5.65
C ALA A 262 3.79 -14.65 4.76
N ARG A 263 2.74 -15.36 4.35
CA ARG A 263 1.68 -14.87 3.46
C ARG A 263 0.34 -15.22 4.06
N LEU A 264 -0.60 -14.28 4.00
CA LEU A 264 -1.99 -14.52 4.37
C LEU A 264 -2.88 -14.36 3.12
N LYS A 265 -3.80 -15.32 2.94
CA LYS A 265 -4.85 -15.24 1.91
C LYS A 265 -6.03 -14.43 2.46
N SER A 266 -6.49 -13.44 1.69
CA SER A 266 -7.73 -12.72 2.00
C SER A 266 -8.95 -13.64 2.02
N ASP A 267 -9.85 -13.47 2.98
CA ASP A 267 -11.07 -14.28 3.09
C ASP A 267 -12.34 -13.45 2.81
N PRO A 268 -13.24 -13.87 1.89
CA PRO A 268 -14.54 -13.22 1.67
C PRO A 268 -15.42 -13.16 2.92
N VAL A 269 -15.19 -14.01 3.92
CA VAL A 269 -15.90 -13.96 5.20
C VAL A 269 -15.65 -12.66 5.96
N TRP A 270 -14.58 -11.91 5.64
CA TRP A 270 -14.26 -10.67 6.33
C TRP A 270 -15.25 -9.54 6.10
N ASN A 271 -16.06 -9.63 5.05
CA ASN A 271 -17.17 -8.71 4.82
C ASN A 271 -18.51 -9.36 5.16
N ARG A 272 -18.53 -10.44 5.95
CA ARG A 272 -19.75 -11.20 6.21
C ARG A 272 -20.75 -10.39 7.03
N ARG A 273 -20.29 -9.72 8.08
CA ARG A 273 -21.13 -8.96 9.04
C ARG A 273 -21.44 -7.51 8.64
N ASP A 274 -21.03 -7.05 7.46
CA ASP A 274 -21.43 -5.72 6.98
C ASP A 274 -22.97 -5.64 6.90
N PRO A 275 -23.62 -4.71 7.65
CA PRO A 275 -25.06 -4.59 7.68
C PRO A 275 -25.67 -4.03 6.38
N GLN A 276 -24.85 -3.52 5.45
CA GLN A 276 -25.33 -2.92 4.20
C GLN A 276 -25.84 -3.97 3.19
N ILE A 277 -26.90 -3.60 2.46
CA ILE A 277 -27.46 -4.37 1.34
C ILE A 277 -27.55 -3.44 0.10
N PRO A 278 -26.75 -3.68 -0.96
CA PRO A 278 -25.66 -4.66 -1.05
C PRO A 278 -24.49 -4.32 -0.11
N LYS A 279 -23.66 -5.32 0.20
CA LYS A 279 -22.46 -5.13 1.02
C LYS A 279 -21.51 -4.12 0.40
N SER A 280 -20.81 -3.37 1.25
CA SER A 280 -19.86 -2.36 0.83
C SER A 280 -18.71 -3.00 0.04
N ALA A 281 -18.35 -2.36 -1.07
CA ALA A 281 -17.11 -2.68 -1.79
C ALA A 281 -15.87 -2.07 -1.10
N TRP A 282 -16.07 -1.16 -0.14
CA TRP A 282 -15.03 -0.34 0.47
C TRP A 282 -14.45 -0.92 1.75
N TRP A 283 -15.26 -1.66 2.49
CA TRP A 283 -14.96 -2.06 3.86
C TRP A 283 -15.07 -3.57 4.04
N ASN A 284 -14.30 -4.08 5.00
CA ASN A 284 -14.34 -5.43 5.53
C ASN A 284 -14.63 -5.31 7.04
N ALA A 285 -15.90 -5.50 7.42
CA ALA A 285 -16.35 -5.32 8.80
C ALA A 285 -15.61 -6.19 9.84
N ASP A 286 -15.01 -7.30 9.41
CA ASP A 286 -14.40 -8.32 10.26
C ASP A 286 -12.88 -8.42 10.07
N ALA A 287 -12.25 -7.40 9.46
CA ALA A 287 -10.81 -7.34 9.27
C ALA A 287 -10.16 -6.04 9.80
N PRO A 288 -10.34 -5.69 11.09
CA PRO A 288 -9.70 -4.53 11.72
C PRO A 288 -8.17 -4.65 11.81
N PHE A 289 -7.66 -5.85 11.52
CA PHE A 289 -6.24 -6.20 11.51
C PHE A 289 -5.59 -6.06 10.14
N ILE A 290 -6.31 -5.53 9.12
CA ILE A 290 -5.77 -5.33 7.77
C ILE A 290 -5.77 -3.85 7.41
N GLY A 291 -4.60 -3.34 7.05
CA GLY A 291 -4.36 -2.03 6.47
C GLY A 291 -3.56 -2.13 5.18
N PHE A 292 -2.74 -1.13 4.89
CA PHE A 292 -1.86 -1.14 3.72
C PHE A 292 -0.76 -0.09 3.83
N ARG A 293 0.25 -0.22 2.97
CA ARG A 293 1.20 0.85 2.65
C ARG A 293 1.28 1.06 1.15
N ILE A 294 1.92 2.16 0.76
CA ILE A 294 2.07 2.55 -0.63
C ILE A 294 3.53 2.48 -1.09
N VAL A 295 3.71 2.27 -2.38
CA VAL A 295 4.99 2.38 -3.08
C VAL A 295 4.86 3.34 -4.27
N ARG A 296 6.01 3.85 -4.69
CA ARG A 296 6.20 4.68 -5.88
C ARG A 296 7.36 4.10 -6.69
N PRO A 297 7.15 3.62 -7.93
CA PRO A 297 8.24 3.17 -8.79
C PRO A 297 9.30 4.26 -9.01
N ALA A 298 10.59 3.91 -9.05
CA ALA A 298 11.65 4.88 -9.26
C ALA A 298 11.50 5.61 -10.60
N LYS A 299 11.21 4.82 -11.65
CA LYS A 299 10.80 5.32 -12.95
C LYS A 299 9.28 5.38 -13.00
N GLN A 300 8.74 6.59 -13.12
CA GLN A 300 7.31 6.78 -13.27
C GLN A 300 6.84 6.24 -14.64
N PRO A 301 5.75 5.46 -14.69
CA PRO A 301 5.12 5.03 -15.94
C PRO A 301 4.51 6.22 -16.68
N SER A 302 4.21 6.04 -17.98
CA SER A 302 3.49 7.03 -18.78
C SER A 302 2.04 7.20 -18.29
N ALA A 303 1.39 8.30 -18.67
CA ALA A 303 -0.01 8.54 -18.32
C ALA A 303 -0.94 7.42 -18.85
N GLU A 304 -0.67 6.90 -20.05
CA GLU A 304 -1.40 5.80 -20.67
C GLU A 304 -1.20 4.49 -19.89
N GLU A 305 0.03 4.19 -19.47
CA GLU A 305 0.33 3.02 -18.64
C GLU A 305 -0.35 3.10 -17.27
N ILE A 306 -0.38 4.29 -16.66
CA ILE A 306 -1.06 4.53 -15.38
C ILE A 306 -2.57 4.33 -15.52
N GLN A 307 -3.17 4.92 -16.56
CA GLN A 307 -4.60 4.77 -16.83
C GLN A 307 -4.95 3.30 -17.04
N LYS A 308 -4.18 2.60 -17.88
CA LYS A 308 -4.34 1.17 -18.12
C LYS A 308 -4.22 0.34 -16.84
N PHE A 309 -3.25 0.66 -15.98
CA PHE A 309 -3.09 -0.03 -14.70
C PHE A 309 -4.35 0.07 -13.83
N PHE A 310 -4.90 1.28 -13.67
CA PHE A 310 -6.12 1.45 -12.88
C PHE A 310 -7.32 0.78 -13.56
N ASP A 311 -7.40 0.80 -14.89
CA ASP A 311 -8.49 0.14 -15.60
C ASP A 311 -8.46 -1.37 -15.40
N ASP A 312 -7.28 -1.99 -15.48
CA ASP A 312 -7.11 -3.43 -15.34
C ASP A 312 -7.32 -3.93 -13.91
N ILE A 313 -6.92 -3.14 -12.90
CA ILE A 313 -6.87 -3.59 -11.49
C ILE A 313 -8.08 -3.12 -10.67
N ILE A 314 -8.72 -2.02 -11.05
CA ILE A 314 -9.90 -1.46 -10.38
C ILE A 314 -11.13 -1.64 -11.27
N ASP A 315 -11.09 -1.10 -12.48
CA ASP A 315 -12.32 -0.90 -13.26
C ASP A 315 -12.83 -2.19 -13.90
N LYS A 316 -11.95 -3.12 -14.26
CA LYS A 316 -12.28 -4.48 -14.71
C LYS A 316 -13.18 -5.24 -13.73
N TYR A 317 -13.11 -4.91 -12.44
CA TYR A 317 -13.87 -5.56 -11.38
C TYR A 317 -15.04 -4.72 -10.86
N LYS A 318 -15.34 -3.56 -11.48
CA LYS A 318 -16.53 -2.78 -11.15
C LYS A 318 -17.78 -3.64 -11.34
N GLY A 319 -18.60 -3.76 -10.28
CA GLY A 319 -19.83 -4.57 -10.30
C GLY A 319 -19.65 -6.07 -10.11
N ALA A 320 -18.41 -6.60 -10.14
CA ALA A 320 -18.15 -8.00 -9.81
C ALA A 320 -18.43 -8.25 -8.32
N ARG A 321 -19.27 -9.25 -8.02
CA ARG A 321 -19.63 -9.68 -6.67
C ARG A 321 -18.80 -10.88 -6.26
#